data_AF-A0A3D8UQL0-F1
#
_entry.id   AF-A0A3D8UQL0-F1
#
_cell.length_a   1.000
_cell.length_b   1.000
_cell.length_c   1.000
_cell.angle_alpha   90.00
_cell.angle_beta   90.00
_cell.angle_gamma   90.00
#
_symmetry.space_group_name_H-M   'P 1'
#
loop_
_entity.id
_entity.type
_entity.pdbx_description
1 polymer ?
#
loop_
_entity_poly.entity_id
_entity_poly.type
_entity_poly.pdbx_seq_one_letter_code
_entity_poly.pdbx_strand_id
1 'polypeptide(L)'
;MALPRWNYQVFLLFALSFTASFSSLSAPITQSYTNSTPANVDPNQNSPVDRSVNIPSTDFPNGVTVDDVIIAIDFDKRDRNNGVCSNYNGGLVYNNEIFFRLSKPSEGVISNLIPFNTYSGNVHPAPTAGGYITVVLDDSAGTTVGGGTPVAGTFRPVNPLNVFDGIDPSGTWTLTMADSAAQDPLCFSSFTLTIEASAQVDISVSKSDLSATYTPGSNASYIITINNSGPDDAFNLTVNDTLPDGVISSTWTCSGSGGAVCGTANGTGNITGVSVDVPSGDSVQFTVDVTFSDDPTDY
;
A
#
# COMPACT_ATOMS: atom_id res chain seq x y z
N MET A 1 50.97 -36.15 11.24
CA MET A 1 49.96 -36.89 10.47
C MET A 1 49.08 -35.81 9.83
N ALA A 2 49.16 -35.61 8.52
CA ALA A 2 48.32 -34.60 7.87
C ALA A 2 46.87 -35.08 7.95
N LEU A 3 46.00 -34.29 8.59
CA LEU A 3 44.56 -34.55 8.57
C LEU A 3 44.12 -34.61 7.10
N PRO A 4 43.33 -35.62 6.68
CA PRO A 4 42.88 -35.72 5.31
C PRO A 4 42.12 -34.44 4.94
N ARG A 5 42.56 -33.76 3.87
CA ARG A 5 41.77 -32.71 3.23
C ARG A 5 40.61 -33.39 2.53
N TRP A 6 39.40 -33.20 3.03
CA TRP A 6 38.19 -33.74 2.40
C TRP A 6 37.82 -32.89 1.19
N ASN A 7 37.72 -33.53 0.02
CA ASN A 7 37.38 -32.89 -1.24
C ASN A 7 35.94 -33.30 -1.62
N TYR A 8 34.94 -32.72 -0.95
CA TYR A 8 33.52 -32.93 -1.28
C TYR A 8 32.70 -31.68 -0.95
N GLN A 9 31.98 -31.15 -1.96
CA GLN A 9 31.17 -29.93 -1.96
C GLN A 9 29.88 -29.99 -1.09
N VAL A 10 29.82 -30.82 -0.05
CA VAL A 10 28.54 -31.19 0.61
C VAL A 10 28.46 -30.83 2.10
N PHE A 11 29.53 -30.35 2.75
CA PHE A 11 29.47 -30.08 4.20
C PHE A 11 28.83 -28.75 4.62
N LEU A 12 28.32 -27.97 3.67
CA LEU A 12 27.57 -26.76 3.95
C LEU A 12 26.30 -26.70 3.11
N LEU A 13 25.44 -27.72 3.26
CA LEU A 13 24.03 -27.51 2.97
C LEU A 13 23.44 -26.69 4.13
N PHE A 14 23.72 -25.38 4.12
CA PHE A 14 23.12 -24.45 5.07
C PHE A 14 21.61 -24.46 4.85
N ALA A 15 20.87 -25.04 5.79
CA ALA A 15 19.43 -24.82 5.85
C ALA A 15 19.18 -23.41 6.39
N LEU A 16 19.42 -22.40 5.55
CA LEU A 16 18.90 -21.06 5.81
C LEU A 16 17.40 -21.11 5.54
N SER A 17 16.63 -21.55 6.53
CA SER A 17 15.20 -21.39 6.49
C SER A 17 14.90 -19.95 6.89
N PHE A 18 14.83 -19.07 5.89
CA PHE A 18 14.20 -17.79 6.09
C PHE A 18 12.69 -18.04 6.19
N THR A 19 12.22 -18.28 7.41
CA THR A 19 10.86 -17.91 7.73
C THR A 19 10.90 -16.42 8.01
N ALA A 20 10.79 -15.60 6.96
CA ALA A 20 9.78 -14.57 7.11
C ALA A 20 8.55 -15.36 7.54
N SER A 21 8.01 -15.07 8.71
CA SER A 21 6.59 -15.29 8.86
C SER A 21 6.02 -14.54 7.65
N PHE A 22 5.70 -15.24 6.56
CA PHE A 22 5.12 -14.66 5.34
C PHE A 22 3.67 -14.21 5.62
N SER A 23 3.42 -13.77 6.85
CA SER A 23 2.37 -12.87 7.25
C SER A 23 2.69 -11.40 6.92
N SER A 24 3.86 -11.08 6.35
CA SER A 24 4.21 -9.71 5.91
C SER A 24 4.95 -9.65 4.56
N LEU A 25 4.25 -9.99 3.48
CA LEU A 25 4.08 -9.06 2.37
C LEU A 25 2.58 -8.85 2.37
N SER A 26 2.13 -7.84 3.14
CA SER A 26 0.78 -7.69 3.68
C SER A 26 -0.28 -8.28 2.76
N ALA A 27 -1.14 -9.18 3.28
CA ALA A 27 -2.41 -9.42 2.61
C ALA A 27 -3.01 -8.04 2.29
N PRO A 28 -3.48 -7.80 1.05
CA PRO A 28 -3.97 -6.49 0.67
C PRO A 28 -4.96 -5.99 1.72
N ILE A 29 -4.67 -4.81 2.27
CA ILE A 29 -5.51 -4.17 3.27
C ILE A 29 -6.53 -3.36 2.50
N THR A 30 -7.78 -3.78 2.55
CA THR A 30 -8.91 -3.03 1.99
C THR A 30 -9.67 -2.37 3.13
N GLN A 31 -9.70 -1.03 3.16
CA GLN A 31 -10.47 -0.26 4.14
C GLN A 31 -11.36 0.77 3.46
N SER A 32 -12.51 1.07 4.05
CA SER A 32 -13.48 2.02 3.50
C SER A 32 -13.84 3.10 4.50
N TYR A 33 -13.89 4.34 4.03
CA TYR A 33 -14.13 5.53 4.82
C TYR A 33 -15.23 6.37 4.18
N THR A 34 -16.26 6.70 4.96
CA THR A 34 -17.43 7.41 4.44
C THR A 34 -17.58 8.78 5.08
N ASN A 35 -17.83 9.80 4.25
CA ASN A 35 -18.40 11.07 4.70
C ASN A 35 -19.83 11.18 4.20
N SER A 36 -20.79 11.23 5.13
CA SER A 36 -22.23 11.36 4.83
C SER A 36 -22.78 12.75 5.17
N THR A 37 -21.94 13.79 5.14
CA THR A 37 -22.38 15.16 5.38
C THR A 37 -22.95 15.74 4.08
N PRO A 38 -24.28 15.94 3.97
CA PRO A 38 -24.86 16.39 2.71
C PRO A 38 -24.35 17.77 2.30
N ALA A 39 -24.42 18.07 1.01
CA ALA A 39 -24.09 19.40 0.49
C ALA A 39 -25.07 19.81 -0.61
N ASN A 40 -25.35 21.10 -0.62
CA ASN A 40 -26.03 21.75 -1.72
C ASN A 40 -25.00 22.59 -2.46
N VAL A 41 -24.64 22.17 -3.67
CA VAL A 41 -23.55 22.75 -4.44
C VAL A 41 -24.14 23.54 -5.61
N ASP A 42 -24.06 24.87 -5.50
CA ASP A 42 -24.58 25.82 -6.48
C ASP A 42 -23.80 27.15 -6.36
N PRO A 43 -23.40 27.82 -7.46
CA PRO A 43 -22.66 29.09 -7.42
C PRO A 43 -23.35 30.23 -6.65
N ASN A 44 -24.68 30.27 -6.60
CA ASN A 44 -25.44 31.27 -5.83
C ASN A 44 -25.44 31.00 -4.32
N GLN A 45 -24.95 29.84 -3.90
CA GLN A 45 -24.92 29.45 -2.50
C GLN A 45 -23.51 29.09 -2.04
N ASN A 46 -23.00 27.94 -2.47
CA ASN A 46 -21.75 27.38 -2.02
C ASN A 46 -21.19 26.46 -3.12
N SER A 47 -20.20 26.93 -3.86
CA SER A 47 -19.46 26.16 -4.88
C SER A 47 -18.07 26.78 -5.04
N PRO A 48 -16.97 26.01 -4.96
CA PRO A 48 -16.91 24.57 -4.68
C PRO A 48 -17.19 24.24 -3.20
N VAL A 49 -17.42 22.95 -2.92
CA VAL A 49 -17.59 22.39 -1.58
C VAL A 49 -16.67 21.20 -1.38
N ASP A 50 -15.96 21.17 -0.26
CA ASP A 50 -15.10 20.07 0.14
C ASP A 50 -15.78 19.15 1.17
N ARG A 51 -15.53 17.85 1.02
CA ARG A 51 -15.84 16.83 2.01
C ARG A 51 -14.63 15.93 2.18
N SER A 52 -14.29 15.64 3.42
CA SER A 52 -13.07 14.89 3.72
C SER A 52 -13.33 13.70 4.62
N VAL A 53 -12.50 12.67 4.46
CA VAL A 53 -12.35 11.58 5.41
C VAL A 53 -10.93 11.64 5.98
N ASN A 54 -10.76 11.23 7.22
CA ASN A 54 -9.44 11.11 7.83
C ASN A 54 -9.14 9.63 8.06
N ILE A 55 -8.14 9.13 7.36
CA ILE A 55 -7.67 7.75 7.45
C ILE A 55 -6.69 7.64 8.63
N PRO A 56 -6.99 6.86 9.68
CA PRO A 56 -6.07 6.63 10.78
C PRO A 56 -4.80 5.89 10.33
N SER A 57 -3.63 6.33 10.79
CA SER A 57 -2.36 5.61 10.56
C SER A 57 -2.30 4.24 11.25
N THR A 58 -3.27 3.91 12.10
CA THR A 58 -3.39 2.58 12.71
C THR A 58 -4.03 1.55 11.79
N ASP A 59 -4.75 2.00 10.75
CA ASP A 59 -5.44 1.12 9.81
C ASP A 59 -4.47 0.56 8.76
N PHE A 60 -3.34 1.25 8.54
CA PHE A 60 -2.28 0.88 7.61
C PHE A 60 -0.93 0.93 8.33
N PRO A 61 -0.28 -0.22 8.59
CA PRO A 61 1.05 -0.27 9.19
C PRO A 61 2.11 0.52 8.40
N ASN A 62 3.21 0.88 9.05
CA ASN A 62 4.33 1.56 8.40
C ASN A 62 4.84 0.76 7.18
N GLY A 63 5.15 1.48 6.09
CA GLY A 63 5.62 0.89 4.83
C GLY A 63 4.51 0.33 3.94
N VAL A 64 3.24 0.52 4.28
CA VAL A 64 2.10 0.22 3.40
C VAL A 64 1.81 1.43 2.52
N THR A 65 1.76 1.21 1.22
CA THR A 65 1.44 2.21 0.22
C THR A 65 0.17 1.83 -0.54
N VAL A 66 -0.54 2.84 -1.06
CA VAL A 66 -1.76 2.64 -1.85
C VAL A 66 -1.45 1.83 -3.11
N ASP A 67 -2.24 0.78 -3.36
CA ASP A 67 -2.23 -0.01 -4.59
C ASP A 67 -3.40 0.30 -5.50
N ASP A 68 -4.57 0.60 -4.91
CA ASP A 68 -5.77 0.98 -5.63
C ASP A 68 -6.66 1.92 -4.80
N VAL A 69 -7.41 2.76 -5.51
CA VAL A 69 -8.37 3.68 -4.94
C VAL A 69 -9.70 3.52 -5.66
N ILE A 70 -10.75 3.23 -4.89
CA ILE A 70 -12.12 3.17 -5.37
C ILE A 70 -12.92 4.24 -4.64
N ILE A 71 -13.70 5.05 -5.37
CA ILE A 71 -14.55 6.08 -4.75
C ILE A 71 -15.99 5.98 -5.24
N ALA A 72 -16.91 5.76 -4.30
CA ALA A 72 -18.34 5.80 -4.54
C ALA A 72 -18.90 7.16 -4.13
N ILE A 73 -19.64 7.81 -5.02
CA ILE A 73 -20.22 9.15 -4.79
C ILE A 73 -21.73 9.07 -4.98
N ASP A 74 -22.47 9.47 -3.95
CA ASP A 74 -23.92 9.55 -3.96
C ASP A 74 -24.35 11.00 -4.22
N PHE A 75 -24.90 11.23 -5.41
CA PHE A 75 -25.35 12.56 -5.80
C PHE A 75 -26.62 12.52 -6.65
N ASP A 76 -27.23 13.69 -6.78
CA ASP A 76 -28.39 13.96 -7.60
C ASP A 76 -28.25 15.37 -8.20
N LYS A 77 -28.82 15.59 -9.37
CA LYS A 77 -28.90 16.90 -10.01
C LYS A 77 -30.34 17.34 -9.97
N ARG A 78 -30.66 18.53 -9.46
CA ARG A 78 -32.06 18.96 -9.28
C ARG A 78 -32.32 20.28 -9.98
N ASP A 79 -33.53 20.46 -10.49
CA ASP A 79 -33.96 21.72 -11.11
C ASP A 79 -34.86 22.51 -10.14
N ARG A 80 -34.40 23.69 -9.70
CA ARG A 80 -35.20 24.66 -8.93
C ARG A 80 -34.66 26.08 -9.04
N ASN A 81 -35.50 27.07 -9.34
CA ASN A 81 -35.20 28.52 -9.37
C ASN A 81 -34.73 29.18 -8.02
N ASN A 82 -33.81 28.58 -7.27
CA ASN A 82 -33.09 29.15 -6.14
C ASN A 82 -31.84 28.32 -5.73
N GLY A 83 -31.44 27.30 -6.50
CA GLY A 83 -30.18 26.59 -6.23
C GLY A 83 -30.20 25.72 -4.98
N VAL A 84 -31.35 25.12 -4.60
CA VAL A 84 -31.51 24.38 -3.32
C VAL A 84 -31.85 22.89 -3.48
N CYS A 85 -31.11 22.04 -2.76
CA CYS A 85 -31.35 20.59 -2.67
C CYS A 85 -32.63 20.21 -1.94
N SER A 86 -33.73 20.35 -2.66
CA SER A 86 -35.10 20.01 -2.25
C SER A 86 -35.77 19.26 -3.40
N ASN A 87 -36.97 18.69 -3.22
CA ASN A 87 -37.54 17.73 -4.19
C ASN A 87 -37.50 18.26 -5.64
N TYR A 88 -37.20 17.37 -6.59
CA TYR A 88 -37.21 17.70 -8.02
C TYR A 88 -38.62 18.14 -8.45
N ASN A 89 -38.69 19.24 -9.21
CA ASN A 89 -39.95 19.87 -9.60
C ASN A 89 -40.30 19.67 -11.09
N GLY A 90 -39.57 18.82 -11.81
CA GLY A 90 -39.95 18.40 -13.16
C GLY A 90 -39.43 19.23 -14.33
N GLY A 91 -38.54 20.21 -14.13
CA GLY A 91 -37.91 20.93 -15.26
C GLY A 91 -36.49 20.46 -15.57
N LEU A 92 -35.72 21.27 -16.30
CA LEU A 92 -34.47 20.82 -16.92
C LEU A 92 -33.30 20.88 -15.94
N VAL A 93 -32.54 19.78 -15.85
CA VAL A 93 -31.30 19.71 -15.05
C VAL A 93 -30.09 19.69 -15.96
N TYR A 94 -29.07 20.51 -15.75
CA TYR A 94 -27.91 20.56 -16.64
C TYR A 94 -26.77 19.73 -16.06
N ASN A 95 -26.67 18.50 -16.54
CA ASN A 95 -25.68 17.54 -16.02
C ASN A 95 -24.24 17.88 -16.42
N ASN A 96 -24.04 18.70 -17.46
CA ASN A 96 -22.71 19.11 -17.94
C ASN A 96 -22.00 20.09 -16.99
N GLU A 97 -22.65 20.51 -15.92
CA GLU A 97 -22.15 21.57 -15.05
C GLU A 97 -21.56 21.05 -13.75
N ILE A 98 -21.46 19.73 -13.57
CA ILE A 98 -20.91 19.11 -12.35
C ILE A 98 -19.42 18.83 -12.45
N PHE A 99 -18.76 18.93 -11.31
CA PHE A 99 -17.35 18.62 -11.15
C PHE A 99 -17.10 17.82 -9.87
N PHE A 100 -16.22 16.82 -9.96
CA PHE A 100 -15.69 16.06 -8.84
C PHE A 100 -14.17 15.89 -8.97
N ARG A 101 -13.44 16.13 -7.87
CA ARG A 101 -11.99 15.93 -7.76
C ARG A 101 -11.64 15.30 -6.44
N LEU A 102 -10.84 14.25 -6.46
CA LEU A 102 -10.21 13.69 -5.27
C LEU A 102 -8.82 14.28 -5.09
N SER A 103 -8.41 14.48 -3.85
CA SER A 103 -7.09 14.97 -3.49
C SER A 103 -6.60 14.35 -2.20
N LYS A 104 -5.28 14.16 -2.13
CA LYS A 104 -4.53 13.84 -0.91
C LYS A 104 -3.56 15.00 -0.64
N PRO A 105 -4.00 16.05 0.10
CA PRO A 105 -3.23 17.29 0.19
C PRO A 105 -1.83 17.15 0.80
N SER A 106 -1.62 16.21 1.71
CA SER A 106 -0.30 15.99 2.33
C SER A 106 0.76 15.53 1.32
N GLU A 107 0.34 14.86 0.24
CA GLU A 107 1.20 14.36 -0.83
C GLU A 107 1.18 15.27 -2.07
N GLY A 108 0.33 16.30 -2.08
CA GLY A 108 0.14 17.17 -3.24
C GLY A 108 -0.49 16.48 -4.46
N VAL A 109 -1.03 15.27 -4.30
CA VAL A 109 -1.62 14.48 -5.38
C VAL A 109 -3.11 14.79 -5.54
N ILE A 110 -3.54 14.95 -6.79
CA ILE A 110 -4.93 15.27 -7.16
C ILE A 110 -5.36 14.46 -8.40
N SER A 111 -6.64 14.11 -8.47
CA SER A 111 -7.27 13.57 -9.68
C SER A 111 -8.65 14.19 -9.93
N ASN A 112 -8.84 14.75 -11.12
CA ASN A 112 -10.13 15.29 -11.55
C ASN A 112 -11.00 14.16 -12.09
N LEU A 113 -11.79 13.58 -11.20
CA LEU A 113 -12.60 12.39 -11.42
C LEU A 113 -13.65 12.59 -12.52
N ILE A 114 -14.39 13.70 -12.41
CA ILE A 114 -15.46 14.09 -13.33
C ILE A 114 -15.28 15.59 -13.56
N PRO A 115 -14.55 16.03 -14.60
CA PRO A 115 -14.50 17.44 -14.98
C PRO A 115 -15.87 17.98 -15.44
N PHE A 116 -16.03 19.30 -15.47
CA PHE A 116 -17.19 19.91 -16.16
C PHE A 116 -17.29 19.42 -17.61
N ASN A 117 -18.51 19.33 -18.13
CA ASN A 117 -18.87 18.83 -19.46
C ASN A 117 -18.56 17.35 -19.71
N THR A 118 -18.27 16.57 -18.67
CA THR A 118 -18.14 15.10 -18.76
C THR A 118 -19.48 14.44 -19.08
N TYR A 119 -20.55 14.94 -18.46
CA TYR A 119 -21.92 14.56 -18.76
C TYR A 119 -22.60 15.59 -19.67
N SER A 120 -23.75 15.21 -20.19
CA SER A 120 -24.62 16.03 -21.03
C SER A 120 -26.07 15.67 -20.75
N GLY A 121 -26.99 16.30 -21.47
CA GLY A 121 -28.41 16.00 -21.34
C GLY A 121 -29.05 16.69 -20.14
N ASN A 122 -30.38 16.71 -20.21
CA ASN A 122 -31.24 17.58 -19.42
C ASN A 122 -32.29 16.84 -18.59
N VAL A 123 -32.03 15.56 -18.33
CA VAL A 123 -32.91 14.65 -17.59
C VAL A 123 -32.35 14.41 -16.19
N HIS A 124 -33.26 14.36 -15.22
CA HIS A 124 -33.02 13.99 -13.82
C HIS A 124 -32.27 12.65 -13.73
N PRO A 125 -31.10 12.56 -13.07
CA PRO A 125 -30.29 11.34 -13.08
C PRO A 125 -30.87 10.20 -12.25
N ALA A 126 -31.59 10.50 -11.17
CA ALA A 126 -32.23 9.46 -10.39
C ALA A 126 -33.55 9.00 -11.03
N PRO A 127 -33.88 7.69 -10.97
CA PRO A 127 -35.13 7.16 -11.53
C PRO A 127 -36.38 7.67 -10.81
N THR A 128 -36.22 8.38 -9.69
CA THR A 128 -37.30 8.98 -8.90
C THR A 128 -36.91 10.38 -8.47
N ALA A 129 -37.88 11.30 -8.43
CA ALA A 129 -37.75 12.74 -8.17
C ALA A 129 -37.13 13.15 -6.79
N GLY A 130 -36.62 12.22 -6.00
CA GLY A 130 -35.95 12.49 -4.73
C GLY A 130 -34.80 11.54 -4.38
N GLY A 131 -34.45 10.61 -5.28
CA GLY A 131 -33.39 9.63 -5.05
C GLY A 131 -32.01 10.17 -5.39
N TYR A 132 -30.98 9.53 -4.84
CA TYR A 132 -29.59 9.71 -5.27
C TYR A 132 -29.21 8.55 -6.19
N ILE A 133 -28.27 8.80 -7.10
CA ILE A 133 -27.55 7.72 -7.78
C ILE A 133 -26.18 7.55 -7.12
N THR A 134 -25.65 6.33 -7.19
CA THR A 134 -24.29 6.02 -6.76
C THR A 134 -23.43 5.80 -7.99
N VAL A 135 -22.44 6.67 -8.18
CA VAL A 135 -21.39 6.50 -9.20
C VAL A 135 -20.15 6.01 -8.48
N VAL A 136 -19.72 4.79 -8.81
CA VAL A 136 -18.46 4.20 -8.33
C VAL A 136 -17.38 4.45 -9.37
N LEU A 137 -16.26 5.00 -8.95
CA LEU A 137 -15.12 5.29 -9.79
C LEU A 137 -13.95 4.40 -9.41
N ASP A 138 -13.46 3.66 -10.39
CA ASP A 138 -12.45 2.61 -10.27
C ASP A 138 -11.75 2.47 -11.63
N ASP A 139 -10.42 2.49 -11.66
CA ASP A 139 -9.63 2.39 -12.90
C ASP A 139 -9.77 1.03 -13.60
N SER A 140 -10.15 -0.02 -12.86
CA SER A 140 -10.40 -1.36 -13.37
C SER A 140 -11.71 -1.48 -14.17
N ALA A 141 -12.61 -0.50 -14.03
CA ALA A 141 -13.92 -0.52 -14.68
C ALA A 141 -13.81 -0.52 -16.22
N GLY A 142 -14.82 -1.06 -16.91
CA GLY A 142 -14.79 -1.24 -18.38
C GLY A 142 -15.02 0.04 -19.20
N THR A 143 -15.68 1.05 -18.64
CA THR A 143 -16.12 2.27 -19.35
C THR A 143 -15.79 3.51 -18.55
N THR A 144 -15.30 4.56 -19.21
CA THR A 144 -15.08 5.87 -18.58
C THR A 144 -16.41 6.56 -18.28
N VAL A 145 -16.46 7.25 -17.15
CA VAL A 145 -17.60 8.03 -16.69
C VAL A 145 -17.93 9.16 -17.67
N GLY A 146 -19.22 9.43 -17.89
CA GLY A 146 -19.69 10.51 -18.76
C GLY A 146 -20.83 10.09 -19.68
N GLY A 147 -21.06 10.88 -20.72
CA GLY A 147 -22.11 10.64 -21.71
C GLY A 147 -23.32 11.54 -21.50
N GLY A 148 -24.53 10.98 -21.56
CA GLY A 148 -25.78 11.70 -21.32
C GLY A 148 -26.01 11.97 -19.83
N THR A 149 -27.24 11.75 -19.39
CA THR A 149 -27.62 11.83 -17.98
C THR A 149 -26.80 10.86 -17.13
N PRO A 150 -26.26 11.30 -15.97
CA PRO A 150 -25.59 10.42 -15.02
C PRO A 150 -26.47 9.24 -14.62
N VAL A 151 -25.90 8.04 -14.55
CA VAL A 151 -26.58 6.82 -14.12
C VAL A 151 -25.75 6.12 -13.06
N ALA A 152 -26.41 5.37 -12.18
CA ALA A 152 -25.72 4.55 -11.19
C ALA A 152 -24.90 3.45 -11.88
N GLY A 153 -23.72 3.14 -11.35
CA GLY A 153 -22.84 2.10 -11.89
C GLY A 153 -21.38 2.33 -11.53
N THR A 154 -20.52 1.45 -12.05
CA THR A 154 -19.07 1.51 -11.88
C THR A 154 -18.40 1.94 -13.18
N PHE A 155 -17.53 2.94 -13.10
CA PHE A 155 -16.91 3.59 -14.26
C PHE A 155 -15.45 3.94 -13.97
N ARG A 156 -14.62 4.08 -15.00
CA ARG A 156 -13.32 4.71 -14.85
C ARG A 156 -13.51 6.21 -14.70
N PRO A 157 -12.77 6.89 -13.83
CA PRO A 157 -12.73 8.34 -13.82
C PRO A 157 -12.18 8.90 -15.15
N VAL A 158 -12.40 10.19 -15.41
CA VAL A 158 -11.83 10.86 -16.59
C VAL A 158 -10.31 10.96 -16.47
N ASN A 159 -9.82 11.38 -15.30
CA ASN A 159 -8.41 11.27 -14.94
C ASN A 159 -8.23 10.05 -14.02
N PRO A 160 -7.26 9.16 -14.30
CA PRO A 160 -7.05 7.94 -13.52
C PRO A 160 -6.85 8.17 -12.02
N LEU A 161 -7.19 7.16 -11.22
CA LEU A 161 -6.96 7.08 -9.78
C LEU A 161 -5.57 6.51 -9.45
N ASN A 162 -4.91 5.81 -10.37
CA ASN A 162 -3.56 5.29 -10.20
C ASN A 162 -2.46 6.36 -9.97
N VAL A 163 -2.80 7.64 -10.08
CA VAL A 163 -1.94 8.74 -9.63
C VAL A 163 -1.70 8.73 -8.12
N PHE A 164 -2.54 8.01 -7.37
CA PHE A 164 -2.41 7.84 -5.93
C PHE A 164 -1.57 6.60 -5.54
N ASP A 165 -1.15 5.77 -6.49
CA ASP A 165 -0.39 4.56 -6.18
C ASP A 165 0.98 4.91 -5.57
N GLY A 166 1.42 4.12 -4.59
CA GLY A 166 2.72 4.30 -3.93
C GLY A 166 2.78 5.41 -2.87
N ILE A 167 1.66 6.11 -2.60
CA ILE A 167 1.63 7.13 -1.54
C ILE A 167 1.16 6.56 -0.20
N ASP A 168 1.45 7.27 0.90
CA ASP A 168 0.91 6.93 2.23
C ASP A 168 -0.63 7.07 2.24
N PRO A 169 -1.39 5.98 2.52
CA PRO A 169 -2.84 6.03 2.61
C PRO A 169 -3.33 6.90 3.78
N SER A 170 -2.53 7.07 4.83
CA SER A 170 -2.95 7.71 6.08
C SER A 170 -3.18 9.23 5.95
N GLY A 171 -4.04 9.80 6.79
CA GLY A 171 -4.31 11.23 6.84
C GLY A 171 -5.55 11.65 6.04
N THR A 172 -5.62 12.94 5.71
CA THR A 172 -6.84 13.54 5.15
C THR A 172 -6.93 13.37 3.63
N TRP A 173 -8.04 12.80 3.19
CA TRP A 173 -8.45 12.75 1.78
C TRP A 173 -9.66 13.64 1.57
N THR A 174 -9.68 14.40 0.49
CA THR A 174 -10.72 15.41 0.23
C THR A 174 -11.32 15.22 -1.16
N LEU A 175 -12.64 15.02 -1.19
CA LEU A 175 -13.48 15.15 -2.36
C LEU A 175 -13.94 16.61 -2.48
N THR A 176 -13.48 17.31 -3.52
CA THR A 176 -13.99 18.62 -3.93
C THR A 176 -15.09 18.42 -4.97
N MET A 177 -16.20 19.12 -4.78
CA MET A 177 -17.35 19.10 -5.68
C MET A 177 -17.68 20.52 -6.11
N ALA A 178 -18.07 20.71 -7.35
CA ALA A 178 -18.50 22.02 -7.82
C ALA A 178 -19.65 21.91 -8.81
N ASP A 179 -20.42 22.99 -8.84
CA ASP A 179 -21.38 23.30 -9.89
C ASP A 179 -20.95 24.61 -10.55
N SER A 180 -21.03 24.68 -11.87
CA SER A 180 -20.58 25.82 -12.68
C SER A 180 -21.69 26.75 -13.12
N ALA A 181 -22.96 26.36 -12.99
CA ALA A 181 -24.09 27.25 -13.22
C ALA A 181 -25.08 27.22 -12.07
N ALA A 182 -25.87 28.28 -12.00
CA ALA A 182 -26.81 28.50 -10.91
C ALA A 182 -28.19 27.98 -11.27
N GLN A 183 -28.98 27.70 -10.23
CA GLN A 183 -30.39 27.27 -10.22
C GLN A 183 -30.58 25.76 -10.25
N ASP A 184 -29.70 24.97 -10.83
CA ASP A 184 -29.88 23.51 -10.83
C ASP A 184 -28.79 22.81 -10.00
N PRO A 185 -28.94 22.80 -8.67
CA PRO A 185 -27.85 22.41 -7.78
C PRO A 185 -27.44 20.96 -7.97
N LEU A 186 -26.14 20.73 -7.79
CA LEU A 186 -25.60 19.43 -7.47
C LEU A 186 -25.88 19.11 -5.99
N CYS A 187 -26.74 18.12 -5.78
CA CYS A 187 -27.09 17.60 -4.47
C CYS A 187 -26.23 16.41 -4.11
N PHE A 188 -25.38 16.61 -3.11
CA PHE A 188 -24.50 15.59 -2.59
C PHE A 188 -25.06 14.99 -1.30
N SER A 189 -25.06 13.67 -1.21
CA SER A 189 -25.42 12.92 0.01
C SER A 189 -24.17 12.46 0.75
N SER A 190 -23.34 11.68 0.07
CA SER A 190 -22.24 10.93 0.68
C SER A 190 -21.17 10.59 -0.34
N PHE A 191 -19.95 10.34 0.15
CA PHE A 191 -18.98 9.56 -0.59
C PHE A 191 -18.35 8.52 0.32
N THR A 192 -17.97 7.39 -0.26
CA THR A 192 -17.14 6.36 0.37
C THR A 192 -15.87 6.23 -0.43
N LEU A 193 -14.74 6.38 0.25
CA LEU A 193 -13.40 6.13 -0.28
C LEU A 193 -12.94 4.76 0.22
N THR A 194 -12.70 3.84 -0.69
CA THR A 194 -12.10 2.55 -0.43
C THR A 194 -10.65 2.59 -0.89
N ILE A 195 -9.75 2.23 0.01
CA ILE A 195 -8.31 2.16 -0.23
C ILE A 195 -7.91 0.69 -0.15
N GLU A 196 -7.25 0.22 -1.20
CA GLU A 196 -6.52 -1.05 -1.19
C GLU A 196 -5.04 -0.72 -1.14
N ALA A 197 -4.32 -1.35 -0.22
CA ALA A 197 -2.92 -1.04 0.04
C ALA A 197 -2.14 -2.27 0.47
N SER A 198 -0.87 -2.32 0.10
CA SER A 198 0.07 -3.36 0.53
C SER A 198 1.47 -2.76 0.73
N ALA A 199 2.35 -3.54 1.33
CA ALA A 199 3.76 -3.14 1.45
C ALA A 199 4.51 -3.68 0.23
N GLN A 200 5.15 -2.81 -0.54
CA GLN A 200 5.94 -3.14 -1.72
C GLN A 200 7.42 -3.33 -1.34
N VAL A 201 7.72 -4.46 -0.72
CA VAL A 201 9.07 -4.82 -0.26
C VAL A 201 9.71 -5.85 -1.20
N ASP A 202 11.00 -5.70 -1.49
CA ASP A 202 11.79 -6.71 -2.26
C ASP A 202 12.98 -7.16 -1.43
N ILE A 203 12.78 -8.21 -0.63
CA ILE A 203 13.84 -8.78 0.20
C ILE A 203 14.60 -9.86 -0.55
N SER A 204 15.92 -9.68 -0.65
CA SER A 204 16.85 -10.72 -1.06
C SER A 204 17.77 -11.11 0.08
N VAL A 205 18.15 -12.39 0.11
CA VAL A 205 19.06 -12.94 1.11
C VAL A 205 20.17 -13.68 0.39
N SER A 206 21.41 -13.40 0.78
CA SER A 206 22.60 -14.12 0.30
C SER A 206 23.40 -14.62 1.48
N LYS A 207 24.01 -15.80 1.31
CA LYS A 207 24.91 -16.41 2.29
C LYS A 207 26.19 -16.82 1.59
N SER A 208 27.34 -16.43 2.13
CA SER A 208 28.64 -16.71 1.54
C SER A 208 29.69 -16.88 2.62
N ASP A 209 30.47 -17.96 2.52
CA ASP A 209 31.63 -18.26 3.36
C ASP A 209 32.97 -17.98 2.64
N LEU A 210 32.91 -17.67 1.34
CA LEU A 210 34.06 -17.47 0.44
C LEU A 210 35.09 -18.62 0.51
N SER A 211 34.70 -19.82 0.97
CA SER A 211 35.60 -20.94 1.18
C SER A 211 35.13 -22.17 0.40
N ALA A 212 36.04 -22.76 -0.37
CA ALA A 212 35.76 -23.99 -1.11
C ALA A 212 36.02 -25.25 -0.28
N THR A 213 36.69 -25.15 0.87
CA THR A 213 37.18 -26.30 1.63
C THR A 213 37.18 -26.05 3.13
N TYR A 214 36.90 -27.10 3.89
CA TYR A 214 36.91 -27.08 5.35
C TYR A 214 37.83 -28.15 5.89
N THR A 215 38.51 -27.85 6.99
CA THR A 215 39.34 -28.83 7.72
C THR A 215 38.67 -29.10 9.07
N PRO A 216 38.42 -30.36 9.46
CA PRO A 216 37.95 -30.68 10.80
C PRO A 216 38.85 -30.04 11.89
N GLY A 217 38.24 -29.57 12.97
CA GLY A 217 38.92 -28.87 14.06
C GLY A 217 39.34 -27.42 13.74
N SER A 218 39.03 -26.90 12.54
CA SER A 218 39.35 -25.53 12.15
C SER A 218 38.21 -24.54 12.42
N ASN A 219 38.53 -23.25 12.34
CA ASN A 219 37.55 -22.18 12.39
C ASN A 219 37.16 -21.74 10.97
N ALA A 220 35.94 -21.25 10.82
CA ALA A 220 35.50 -20.55 9.62
C ALA A 220 34.59 -19.38 9.98
N SER A 221 34.38 -18.50 8.99
CA SER A 221 33.43 -17.40 9.08
C SER A 221 32.57 -17.38 7.82
N TYR A 222 31.29 -17.05 7.96
CA TYR A 222 30.41 -16.80 6.84
C TYR A 222 29.54 -15.57 7.09
N ILE A 223 29.10 -14.98 5.97
CA ILE A 223 28.34 -13.75 5.94
C ILE A 223 26.96 -14.04 5.39
N ILE A 224 25.93 -13.58 6.09
CA ILE A 224 24.56 -13.50 5.57
C ILE A 224 24.25 -12.03 5.33
N THR A 225 23.82 -11.68 4.12
CA THR A 225 23.36 -10.32 3.79
C THR A 225 21.89 -10.38 3.41
N ILE A 226 21.09 -9.57 4.08
CA ILE A 226 19.67 -9.33 3.81
C ILE A 226 19.57 -7.93 3.23
N ASN A 227 19.01 -7.79 2.04
CA ASN A 227 18.90 -6.51 1.34
C ASN A 227 17.45 -6.22 0.99
N ASN A 228 17.03 -4.96 1.12
CA ASN A 228 15.75 -4.50 0.63
C ASN A 228 15.91 -3.64 -0.63
N SER A 229 15.52 -4.20 -1.76
CA SER A 229 15.50 -3.52 -3.07
C SER A 229 14.14 -2.90 -3.41
N GLY A 230 13.15 -3.06 -2.53
CA GLY A 230 11.79 -2.57 -2.74
C GLY A 230 11.68 -1.08 -2.42
N PRO A 231 10.67 -0.39 -2.97
CA PRO A 231 10.41 1.00 -2.63
C PRO A 231 10.04 1.20 -1.16
N ASP A 232 9.45 0.20 -0.49
CA ASP A 232 8.98 0.31 0.89
C ASP A 232 9.91 -0.35 1.91
N ASP A 233 9.91 0.20 3.13
CA ASP A 233 10.66 -0.33 4.28
C ASP A 233 10.13 -1.70 4.74
N ALA A 234 11.05 -2.59 5.11
CA ALA A 234 10.72 -3.90 5.66
C ALA A 234 10.88 -3.91 7.18
N PHE A 235 9.79 -4.10 7.92
CA PHE A 235 9.82 -4.13 9.38
C PHE A 235 9.58 -5.53 9.94
N ASN A 236 10.19 -5.82 11.09
CA ASN A 236 10.01 -7.03 11.89
C ASN A 236 10.30 -8.35 11.13
N LEU A 237 11.27 -8.33 10.21
CA LEU A 237 11.70 -9.54 9.53
C LEU A 237 12.36 -10.49 10.54
N THR A 238 11.94 -11.75 10.57
CA THR A 238 12.50 -12.74 11.49
C THR A 238 13.58 -13.56 10.80
N VAL A 239 14.80 -13.55 11.34
CA VAL A 239 15.95 -14.28 10.81
C VAL A 239 16.18 -15.55 11.64
N ASN A 240 16.24 -16.68 10.94
CA ASN A 240 16.62 -17.99 11.49
C ASN A 240 17.74 -18.59 10.65
N ASP A 241 18.81 -19.02 11.30
CA ASP A 241 19.92 -19.75 10.69
C ASP A 241 20.38 -20.86 11.64
N THR A 242 20.11 -22.10 11.24
CA THR A 242 20.47 -23.28 12.02
C THR A 242 21.84 -23.76 11.58
N LEU A 243 22.74 -23.91 12.54
CA LEU A 243 24.06 -24.44 12.30
C LEU A 243 23.97 -25.94 11.94
N PRO A 244 24.81 -26.41 10.99
CA PRO A 244 24.87 -27.82 10.67
C PRO A 244 25.52 -28.62 11.81
N ASP A 245 25.34 -29.94 11.74
CA ASP A 245 26.08 -30.89 12.57
C ASP A 245 27.60 -30.70 12.39
N GLY A 246 28.36 -31.01 13.44
CA GLY A 246 29.80 -30.84 13.48
C GLY A 246 30.27 -29.43 13.86
N VAL A 247 29.37 -28.43 13.97
CA VAL A 247 29.70 -27.14 14.60
C VAL A 247 29.59 -27.27 16.12
N ILE A 248 30.72 -27.13 16.81
CA ILE A 248 30.80 -27.28 18.28
C ILE A 248 30.64 -25.95 19.04
N SER A 249 30.92 -24.83 18.37
CA SER A 249 30.65 -23.49 18.90
C SER A 249 30.51 -22.48 17.78
N SER A 250 29.75 -21.42 18.04
CA SER A 250 29.67 -20.27 17.16
C SER A 250 29.44 -18.98 17.95
N THR A 251 29.88 -17.88 17.35
CA THR A 251 29.50 -16.52 17.73
C THR A 251 29.03 -15.81 16.48
N TRP A 252 28.03 -14.95 16.61
CA TRP A 252 27.58 -14.13 15.48
C TRP A 252 27.40 -12.68 15.91
N THR A 253 27.57 -11.78 14.95
CA THR A 253 27.28 -10.36 15.06
C THR A 253 26.31 -9.96 13.97
N CYS A 254 25.49 -8.94 14.22
CA CYS A 254 24.55 -8.36 13.28
C CYS A 254 24.78 -6.86 13.21
N SER A 255 24.93 -6.34 12.00
CA SER A 255 25.09 -4.91 11.72
C SER A 255 24.16 -4.49 10.58
N GLY A 256 23.47 -3.37 10.77
CA GLY A 256 22.74 -2.70 9.70
C GLY A 256 23.61 -1.66 8.98
N SER A 257 23.31 -1.41 7.71
CA SER A 257 23.81 -0.27 6.94
C SER A 257 22.69 0.75 6.73
N GLY A 258 23.04 2.04 6.67
CA GLY A 258 22.05 3.11 6.49
C GLY A 258 21.19 3.29 7.74
N GLY A 259 19.89 3.01 7.63
CA GLY A 259 18.92 2.99 8.71
C GLY A 259 18.51 1.60 9.20
N ALA A 260 19.07 0.52 8.61
CA ALA A 260 18.72 -0.83 9.02
C ALA A 260 19.14 -1.15 10.46
N VAL A 261 18.33 -1.93 11.17
CA VAL A 261 18.51 -2.23 12.60
C VAL A 261 18.38 -3.72 12.87
N CYS A 262 19.28 -4.24 13.72
CA CYS A 262 19.18 -5.56 14.29
C CYS A 262 18.54 -5.49 15.67
N GLY A 263 17.45 -6.24 15.91
CA GLY A 263 16.85 -6.37 17.24
C GLY A 263 17.77 -7.06 18.25
N THR A 264 18.78 -7.80 17.78
CA THR A 264 19.87 -8.34 18.61
C THR A 264 21.18 -8.24 17.84
N ALA A 265 22.16 -7.53 18.41
CA ALA A 265 23.41 -7.20 17.72
C ALA A 265 24.46 -8.33 17.73
N ASN A 266 24.33 -9.32 18.61
CA ASN A 266 25.23 -10.47 18.69
C ASN A 266 24.62 -11.62 19.49
N GLY A 267 25.17 -12.83 19.30
CA GLY A 267 24.78 -14.02 20.04
C GLY A 267 25.73 -15.19 19.83
N THR A 268 25.32 -16.35 20.32
CA THR A 268 26.08 -17.61 20.24
C THR A 268 25.15 -18.73 19.77
N GLY A 269 25.71 -19.76 19.14
CA GLY A 269 24.93 -20.85 18.58
C GLY A 269 24.15 -20.43 17.33
N ASN A 270 22.97 -21.02 17.14
CA ASN A 270 22.07 -20.69 16.03
C ASN A 270 21.63 -19.22 16.09
N ILE A 271 21.28 -18.68 14.93
CA ILE A 271 20.46 -17.46 14.86
C ILE A 271 19.01 -17.93 14.94
N THR A 272 18.26 -17.49 15.95
CA THR A 272 16.87 -17.94 16.13
C THR A 272 16.02 -16.76 16.58
N GLY A 273 15.04 -16.39 15.76
CA GLY A 273 14.05 -15.37 16.09
C GLY A 273 14.62 -13.96 16.13
N VAL A 274 15.74 -13.67 15.45
CA VAL A 274 16.32 -12.33 15.47
C VAL A 274 15.49 -11.42 14.55
N SER A 275 14.85 -10.41 15.13
CA SER A 275 14.12 -9.40 14.37
C SER A 275 15.09 -8.45 13.69
N VAL A 276 14.84 -8.08 12.43
CA VAL A 276 15.56 -7.04 11.70
C VAL A 276 14.60 -6.11 10.98
N ASP A 277 14.91 -4.82 10.98
CA ASP A 277 14.25 -3.80 10.18
C ASP A 277 15.20 -3.36 9.07
N VAL A 278 14.73 -3.38 7.83
CA VAL A 278 15.54 -3.11 6.63
C VAL A 278 14.81 -2.06 5.78
N PRO A 279 15.11 -0.76 5.97
CA PRO A 279 14.54 0.30 5.15
C PRO A 279 14.81 0.11 3.66
N SER A 280 14.03 0.80 2.83
CA SER A 280 14.19 0.83 1.38
C SER A 280 15.63 1.20 0.99
N GLY A 281 16.27 0.35 0.19
CA GLY A 281 17.65 0.53 -0.27
C GLY A 281 18.75 0.16 0.74
N ASP A 282 18.40 -0.28 1.94
CA ASP A 282 19.34 -0.64 3.00
C ASP A 282 19.56 -2.16 3.12
N SER A 283 20.50 -2.55 3.99
CA SER A 283 20.87 -3.95 4.21
C SER A 283 21.24 -4.25 5.66
N VAL A 284 21.04 -5.50 6.06
CA VAL A 284 21.55 -6.08 7.31
C VAL A 284 22.53 -7.19 6.99
N GLN A 285 23.64 -7.21 7.71
CA GLN A 285 24.68 -8.23 7.59
C GLN A 285 24.86 -8.97 8.92
N PHE A 286 24.82 -10.30 8.86
CA PHE A 286 25.30 -11.17 9.92
C PHE A 286 26.67 -11.72 9.56
N THR A 287 27.62 -11.61 10.50
CA THR A 287 28.90 -12.30 10.44
C THR A 287 28.90 -13.41 11.48
N VAL A 288 29.05 -14.65 11.04
CA VAL A 288 28.99 -15.84 11.90
C VAL A 288 30.32 -16.56 11.88
N ASP A 289 30.96 -16.60 13.03
CA ASP A 289 32.19 -17.34 13.26
C ASP A 289 31.87 -18.69 13.89
N VAL A 290 32.37 -19.77 13.30
CA VAL A 290 32.13 -21.15 13.74
C VAL A 290 33.44 -21.87 14.03
N THR A 291 33.39 -22.80 14.99
CA THR A 291 34.43 -23.79 15.24
C THR A 291 33.86 -25.18 14.97
N PHE A 292 34.60 -25.94 14.18
CA PHE A 292 34.24 -27.29 13.74
C PHE A 292 34.84 -28.36 14.65
N SER A 293 34.14 -29.47 14.85
CA SER A 293 34.65 -30.64 15.58
C SER A 293 35.88 -31.23 14.88
N ASP A 294 36.85 -31.71 15.65
CA ASP A 294 37.96 -32.52 15.13
C ASP A 294 37.60 -34.01 15.02
N ASP A 295 36.47 -34.43 15.58
CA ASP A 295 35.93 -35.79 15.48
C ASP A 295 35.10 -35.96 14.19
N PRO A 296 35.52 -36.85 13.27
CA PRO A 296 34.74 -37.14 12.07
C PRO A 296 33.35 -37.72 12.31
N THR A 297 33.03 -38.23 13.51
CA THR A 297 31.70 -38.78 13.81
C THR A 297 30.65 -37.72 14.14
N ASP A 298 31.06 -36.46 14.31
CA ASP A 298 30.16 -35.35 14.63
C ASP A 298 29.47 -34.75 13.40
N TYR A 299 29.79 -35.23 12.20
CA TYR A 299 29.26 -34.77 10.90
C TYR A 299 28.51 -35.87 10.15
#